data_AF-A0A5P1F1T9-F1
#
_entry.id   AF-A0A5P1F1T9-F1
#
_cell.length_a   1.000
_cell.length_b   1.000
_cell.length_c   1.000
_cell.angle_alpha   90.00
_cell.angle_beta   90.00
_cell.angle_gamma   90.00
#
_symmetry.space_group_name_H-M   'P 1'
#
loop_
_entity.id
_entity.type
_entity.pdbx_description
1 polymer ?
#
loop_
_entity_poly.entity_id
_entity_poly.type
_entity_poly.pdbx_seq_one_letter_code
_entity_poly.pdbx_strand_id
1 'polypeptide(L)'
;MAAASAAEEEANGSSMEQCGADADCNPSPGNVKVLLGAADEMLKQKNVESVMFGGKRIGEQTNMEKLDWFAGELVLEHQRRSCRIAPTVAFKQPTPKATDT
;
A
#
# COMPACT_ATOMS: atom_id res chain seq x y z
N MET A 1 8.37 -37.71 32.94
CA MET A 1 8.86 -36.36 33.29
C MET A 1 9.53 -35.79 32.05
N ALA A 2 8.82 -34.92 31.33
CA ALA A 2 9.35 -33.88 30.44
C ALA A 2 8.11 -33.20 29.83
N ALA A 3 7.70 -32.08 30.43
CA ALA A 3 6.58 -31.29 29.97
C ALA A 3 6.98 -30.53 28.70
N ALA A 4 6.16 -30.64 27.64
CA ALA A 4 6.27 -29.75 26.49
C ALA A 4 5.73 -28.37 26.92
N SER A 5 6.63 -27.41 27.05
CA SER A 5 6.30 -26.00 27.29
C SER A 5 5.73 -25.42 25.99
N ALA A 6 4.41 -25.27 25.91
CA ALA A 6 3.79 -24.38 24.94
C ALA A 6 4.12 -22.94 25.36
N ALA A 7 4.98 -22.27 24.60
CA ALA A 7 5.17 -20.84 24.74
C ALA A 7 3.90 -20.15 24.23
N GLU A 8 3.15 -19.51 25.12
CA GLU A 8 2.09 -18.59 24.76
C GLU A 8 2.71 -17.44 23.96
N GLU A 9 2.35 -17.34 22.68
CA GLU A 9 2.58 -16.16 21.87
C GLU A 9 1.62 -15.09 22.40
N GLU A 10 2.14 -14.23 23.28
CA GLU A 10 1.40 -13.07 23.75
C GLU A 10 1.18 -12.15 22.53
N ALA A 11 0.03 -12.30 21.90
CA ALA A 11 -0.47 -11.38 20.91
C ALA A 11 -0.73 -10.05 21.63
N ASN A 12 0.31 -9.24 21.73
CA ASN A 12 0.22 -7.87 22.16
C ASN A 12 -0.60 -7.14 21.07
N GLY A 13 -1.92 -7.20 21.23
CA GLY A 13 -2.88 -6.44 20.45
C GLY A 13 -2.62 -4.99 20.77
N SER A 14 -1.68 -4.39 20.04
CA SER A 14 -1.52 -2.94 19.98
C SER A 14 -2.84 -2.41 19.45
N SER A 15 -3.71 -2.05 20.39
CA SER A 15 -4.97 -1.38 20.11
C SER A 15 -4.62 -0.09 19.40
N MET A 16 -4.77 -0.08 18.08
CA MET A 16 -4.69 1.11 17.23
C MET A 16 -5.95 1.98 17.41
N GLU A 17 -6.54 2.00 18.61
CA GLU A 17 -7.77 2.75 18.92
C GLU A 17 -7.54 4.25 19.05
N GLN A 18 -6.32 4.74 18.83
CA GLN A 18 -6.04 6.18 18.85
C GLN A 18 -5.32 6.65 17.58
N CYS A 19 -5.91 6.35 16.42
CA CYS A 19 -5.88 7.29 15.28
C CYS A 19 -7.26 7.95 15.11
N GLY A 20 -8.00 8.12 16.20
CA GLY A 20 -9.19 8.95 16.24
C GLY A 20 -8.83 10.32 16.78
N ALA A 21 -8.06 11.12 16.02
CA ALA A 21 -8.24 12.54 16.20
C ALA A 21 -9.67 12.80 15.71
N ASP A 22 -10.59 13.12 16.62
CA ASP A 22 -11.81 13.86 16.30
C ASP A 22 -11.38 15.22 15.75
N ALA A 23 -10.78 15.19 14.56
CA ALA A 23 -10.17 16.33 13.90
C ALA A 23 -11.32 17.13 13.32
N ASP A 24 -11.76 18.12 14.07
CA ASP A 24 -12.49 19.24 13.52
C ASP A 24 -11.76 19.72 12.25
N CYS A 25 -12.41 19.64 11.09
CA CYS A 25 -11.83 20.00 9.79
C CYS A 25 -11.67 21.51 9.60
N ASN A 26 -11.66 22.30 10.69
CA ASN A 26 -11.44 23.73 10.60
C ASN A 26 -10.00 24.02 10.09
N PRO A 27 -9.80 24.92 9.13
CA PRO A 27 -8.47 25.23 8.58
C PRO A 27 -7.68 26.20 9.46
N SER A 28 -7.94 26.24 10.77
CA SER A 28 -7.21 27.11 11.70
C SER A 28 -5.71 26.80 11.63
N PRO A 29 -4.83 27.82 11.67
CA PRO A 29 -3.38 27.60 11.72
C PRO A 29 -2.94 26.65 12.84
N GLY A 30 -3.63 26.69 13.99
CA GLY A 30 -3.37 25.77 15.10
C GLY A 30 -3.73 24.32 14.76
N ASN A 31 -4.88 24.10 14.11
CA ASN A 31 -5.32 22.77 13.69
C ASN A 31 -4.41 22.18 12.60
N VAL A 32 -4.01 23.00 11.62
CA VAL A 32 -3.08 22.58 10.55
C VAL A 32 -1.77 22.06 11.15
N LYS A 33 -1.22 22.73 12.16
CA LYS A 33 0.01 22.28 12.83
C LYS A 33 -0.16 20.93 13.51
N VAL A 34 -1.30 20.71 14.17
CA VAL A 34 -1.61 19.43 14.83
C VAL A 34 -1.74 18.31 13.79
N LEU A 35 -2.50 18.54 12.72
CA LEU A 35 -2.69 17.59 11.64
C LEU A 35 -1.39 17.25 10.91
N LEU A 36 -0.51 18.23 10.70
CA LEU A 36 0.80 18.00 10.10
C LEU A 36 1.67 17.10 10.98
N GLY A 37 1.69 17.35 12.30
CA GLY A 37 2.38 16.47 13.24
C GLY A 37 1.81 15.05 13.26
N ALA A 38 0.48 14.91 13.18
CA ALA A 38 -0.16 13.60 13.09
C ALA A 38 0.19 12.86 11.79
N ALA A 39 0.28 13.58 10.65
CA ALA A 39 0.71 13.02 9.38
C ALA A 39 2.19 12.55 9.43
N ASP A 40 3.08 13.34 10.04
CA ASP A 40 4.48 12.97 10.24
C ASP A 40 4.63 11.69 11.07
N GLU A 41 3.83 11.54 12.14
CA GLU A 41 3.82 10.32 12.93
C GLU A 41 3.23 9.13 12.16
N MET A 42 2.16 9.34 11.39
CA MET A 42 1.58 8.31 10.52
C MET A 42 2.60 7.78 9.50
N LEU A 43 3.46 8.65 8.95
CA LEU A 43 4.47 8.25 7.97
C LEU A 43 5.57 7.35 8.56
N LYS A 44 5.85 7.48 9.86
CA LYS A 44 6.85 6.66 10.58
C LYS A 44 6.33 5.28 10.97
N GLN A 45 5.01 5.08 10.99
CA GLN A 45 4.42 3.79 11.36
C GLN A 45 4.70 2.72 10.29
N LYS A 46 4.81 1.46 10.73
CA LYS A 46 4.85 0.31 9.81
C LYS A 46 3.55 0.23 9.00
N ASN A 47 3.70 0.00 7.71
CA ASN A 47 2.57 -0.05 6.79
C ASN A 47 1.65 -1.23 7.10
N VAL A 48 0.33 -0.99 7.08
CA VAL A 48 -0.69 -2.03 7.28
C VAL A 48 -1.32 -2.40 5.95
N GLU A 49 -1.34 -3.68 5.60
CA GLU A 49 -1.90 -4.18 4.35
C GLU A 49 -3.12 -5.06 4.58
N SER A 50 -4.10 -4.94 3.69
CA SER A 50 -5.24 -5.84 3.66
C SER A 50 -4.92 -7.06 2.81
N VAL A 51 -5.14 -8.25 3.36
CA VAL A 51 -4.92 -9.54 2.71
C VAL A 51 -6.27 -10.16 2.38
N MET A 52 -6.46 -10.61 1.14
CA MET A 52 -7.68 -11.29 0.74
C MET A 52 -7.88 -12.54 1.62
N PHE A 53 -8.98 -12.57 2.38
CA PHE A 53 -9.31 -13.59 3.39
C PHE A 53 -8.36 -13.72 4.58
N GLY A 54 -7.37 -12.82 4.73
CA GLY A 54 -6.37 -12.85 5.80
C GLY A 54 -6.44 -11.65 6.76
N GLY A 55 -7.45 -10.80 6.63
CA GLY A 55 -7.58 -9.60 7.45
C GLY A 55 -6.48 -8.57 7.17
N LYS A 56 -5.99 -7.90 8.22
CA LYS A 56 -4.91 -6.91 8.14
C LYS A 56 -3.58 -7.56 8.55
N ARG A 57 -2.50 -7.22 7.87
CA ARG A 57 -1.12 -7.56 8.27
C ARG A 57 -0.29 -6.30 8.44
N ILE A 58 0.65 -6.32 9.37
CA ILE A 58 1.66 -5.26 9.50
C ILE A 58 2.85 -5.67 8.62
N GLY A 59 3.24 -4.79 7.69
CA GLY A 59 4.37 -4.96 6.81
C GLY A 59 5.70 -4.61 7.49
N GLU A 60 6.80 -4.92 6.81
CA GLU A 60 8.15 -4.67 7.34
C GLU A 60 8.57 -3.21 7.21
N GLN A 61 8.15 -2.56 6.11
CA GLN A 61 8.47 -1.17 5.78
C GLN A 61 7.51 -0.20 6.46
N THR A 62 8.00 1.01 6.74
CA THR A 62 7.20 2.16 7.14
C THR A 62 6.34 2.68 5.98
N ASN A 63 5.31 3.46 6.32
CA ASN A 63 4.48 4.16 5.32
C ASN A 63 5.32 5.07 4.42
N MET A 64 6.30 5.79 5.00
CA MET A 64 7.21 6.65 4.25
C MET A 64 8.04 5.86 3.23
N GLU A 65 8.72 4.79 3.67
CA GLU A 65 9.57 3.96 2.80
C GLU A 65 8.77 3.37 1.63
N LYS A 66 7.55 2.92 1.90
CA LYS A 66 6.67 2.38 0.87
C LYS A 66 6.22 3.44 -0.13
N LEU A 67 5.90 4.65 0.33
CA LEU A 67 5.53 5.77 -0.53
C LEU A 67 6.71 6.23 -1.40
N ASP A 68 7.92 6.26 -0.85
CA ASP A 68 9.14 6.58 -1.59
C ASP A 68 9.39 5.57 -2.72
N TRP A 69 9.28 4.27 -2.40
CA TRP A 69 9.36 3.21 -3.41
C TRP A 69 8.30 3.37 -4.52
N PHE A 70 7.05 3.63 -4.15
CA PHE A 70 5.98 3.86 -5.13
C PHE A 70 6.25 5.08 -6.01
N ALA A 71 6.77 6.17 -5.45
CA ALA A 71 7.13 7.36 -6.22
C ALA A 71 8.21 7.05 -7.26
N GLY A 72 9.21 6.23 -6.89
CA GLY A 72 10.24 5.74 -7.81
C GLY A 72 9.66 4.94 -8.98
N GLU A 73 8.82 3.93 -8.69
CA GLU A 73 8.16 3.12 -9.72
C GLU A 73 7.27 3.96 -10.65
N LEU A 74 6.55 4.95 -10.09
CA LEU A 74 5.69 5.84 -10.86
C LEU A 74 6.49 6.69 -11.86
N VAL A 75 7.65 7.20 -11.46
CA VAL A 75 8.55 7.95 -12.35
C VAL A 75 9.08 7.05 -13.46
N LEU A 76 9.51 5.83 -13.15
CA LEU A 76 10.00 4.87 -14.13
C LEU A 76 8.92 4.48 -15.15
N GLU A 77 7.70 4.19 -14.70
CA GLU A 77 6.59 3.88 -15.60
C GLU A 77 6.20 5.09 -16.46
N HIS A 78 6.21 6.30 -15.89
CA HIS A 78 5.98 7.52 -16.66
C HIS A 78 7.01 7.67 -17.78
N GLN A 79 8.30 7.50 -17.49
CA GLN A 79 9.35 7.53 -18.50
C GLN A 79 9.16 6.46 -19.58
N ARG A 80 8.80 5.24 -19.19
CA ARG A 80 8.54 4.14 -20.14
C ARG A 80 7.39 4.44 -21.09
N ARG A 81 6.34 5.11 -20.60
CA ARG A 81 5.21 5.58 -21.43
C ARG A 81 5.56 6.79 -22.28
N SER A 82 6.31 7.74 -21.73
CA SER A 82 6.71 8.98 -22.43
C SER A 82 7.70 8.72 -23.58
N CYS A 83 8.54 7.68 -23.50
CA CYS A 83 9.44 7.27 -24.59
C CYS A 83 8.77 6.36 -25.64
N ARG A 84 7.46 6.08 -25.53
CA ARG A 84 6.74 5.19 -26.45
C ARG A 84 6.05 6.01 -27.55
N ILE A 85 6.55 5.90 -28.79
CA ILE A 85 6.06 6.64 -29.97
C ILE A 85 4.58 6.31 -30.32
N ALA A 86 4.04 5.16 -29.88
CA ALA A 86 2.61 4.86 -29.83
C ALA A 86 2.34 3.60 -28.99
N PRO A 87 1.14 3.43 -28.39
CA PRO A 87 0.71 2.13 -27.88
C PRO A 87 0.76 1.12 -29.02
N THR A 88 1.45 -0.01 -28.85
CA THR A 88 1.47 -1.07 -29.86
C THR A 88 0.07 -1.69 -29.92
N VAL A 89 -0.74 -1.25 -30.87
CA VAL A 89 -2.02 -1.87 -31.20
C VAL A 89 -1.75 -2.88 -32.30
N ALA A 90 -1.75 -4.18 -31.96
CA ALA A 90 -1.76 -5.23 -32.96
C ALA A 90 -3.21 -5.52 -33.35
N PHE A 91 -3.57 -5.29 -34.61
CA PHE A 91 -4.82 -5.80 -35.14
C PHE A 91 -4.71 -7.33 -35.21
N LYS A 92 -5.57 -8.01 -34.46
CA LYS A 92 -5.65 -9.48 -34.52
C LYS A 92 -6.28 -9.86 -35.86
N GLN A 93 -5.48 -10.31 -36.82
CA GLN A 93 -6.02 -10.94 -38.02
C GLN A 93 -6.65 -12.29 -37.66
N PRO A 94 -7.92 -12.56 -38.05
CA PRO A 94 -8.48 -13.89 -37.94
C PRO A 94 -7.70 -14.85 -38.84
N THR A 95 -7.35 -16.02 -38.31
CA THR A 95 -6.77 -17.09 -39.12
C THR A 95 -7.78 -17.55 -40.17
N PRO A 96 -7.43 -17.60 -41.47
CA PRO A 96 -8.33 -18.09 -42.49
C PRO A 96 -8.67 -19.55 -42.19
N LYS A 97 -9.96 -19.87 -42.10
CA LYS A 97 -10.41 -21.25 -41.92
C LYS A 97 -10.15 -22.01 -43.22
N ALA A 98 -9.50 -23.17 -43.14
CA ALA A 98 -9.42 -24.10 -44.24
C ALA A 98 -10.84 -24.55 -44.60
N THR A 99 -11.30 -24.17 -45.78
CA THR A 99 -12.45 -24.77 -46.45
C THR A 99 -12.00 -26.13 -46.98
N ASP A 100 -12.33 -27.20 -46.26
CA ASP A 100 -12.28 -28.56 -46.82
C ASP A 100 -13.31 -28.65 -47.95
N THR A 101 -12.85 -28.99 -49.14
CA THR A 101 -13.66 -29.37 -50.31
C THR A 101 -13.31 -30.79 -50.70
#